data_AF-A0A662DNM9-F1
#
_entry.id   AF-A0A662DNM9-F1
#
_cell.length_a   1.000
_cell.length_b   1.000
_cell.length_c   1.000
_cell.angle_alpha   90.00
_cell.angle_beta   90.00
_cell.angle_gamma   90.00
#
_symmetry.space_group_name_H-M   'P 1'
#
loop_
_entity.id
_entity.type
_entity.pdbx_description
1 polymer ?
#
loop_
_entity_poly.entity_id
_entity_poly.type
_entity_poly.pdbx_seq_one_letter_code
_entity_poly.pdbx_strand_id
1 'polypeptide(L)'
;MTEGHVLQLEHETQTGPVPDPVTYPRNHVPFAALVCAAMFAGTLLWSPFVWAQRRIDLPVETPLETPRVELDLTDARVSITIDSGRPALFSAHTADPGIDRELFLVGAVTPGAVTRIWRNEGESNLPTIVVEVNLALDQVLIVTGRRLVLDITHVDPDIEPDPAVEPNTPVNEAPVVALDPANPGIEDGIGPVISVDLADSDFRARNLQSLTLIAMRSIVDLEFIGEPLEINLDETEVHARGGRGSTILHAVASDITIEDATGDLLVDLEGGYLAATGGRLKVQGKVSNTGVELVSLLGTIQLSGSDTSIRITDMLDSPIQLAGTDLNIVLDNVGGPIRANLEGGRILADSIGNRLDLHLAAGAEADLRDLRGDLSMVMSDGVWAGVKHVAGHTRIHLDTSDLEITDLKSLELNARGGNITGAEIRNLTSVETIDSTLRITLPSKAGKHEIVLKGTSTASIRLPTPCRVIAKMPDITDGNQLRVSGCLLDFDGTRKRGMHRGIDGQVPIQLKATLDEFATLEVHGLP
;
A
#
# COMPACT_ATOMS: atom_id res chain seq x y z
N MET A 1 61.78 56.12 -4.08
CA MET A 1 62.28 55.01 -3.24
C MET A 1 61.11 54.59 -2.36
N THR A 2 60.71 53.32 -2.50
CA THR A 2 59.87 52.49 -1.60
C THR A 2 58.53 53.09 -1.14
N GLU A 3 57.41 52.75 -1.79
CA GLU A 3 56.60 51.51 -1.66
C GLU A 3 55.49 51.64 -0.60
N GLY A 4 54.26 51.31 -1.01
CA GLY A 4 53.09 51.25 -0.12
C GLY A 4 51.75 51.48 -0.83
N HIS A 5 51.45 50.70 -1.87
CA HIS A 5 50.11 50.60 -2.46
C HIS A 5 49.20 49.75 -1.55
N VAL A 6 48.01 50.26 -1.18
CA VAL A 6 46.70 49.58 -1.39
C VAL A 6 45.64 50.68 -1.56
N LEU A 7 44.95 50.63 -2.70
CA LEU A 7 43.89 51.55 -3.13
C LEU A 7 42.52 51.11 -2.62
N GLN A 8 41.71 52.12 -2.29
CA GLN A 8 40.26 52.10 -2.04
C GLN A 8 39.45 51.60 -3.25
N LEU A 9 38.22 51.14 -2.98
CA LEU A 9 36.92 51.62 -3.52
C LEU A 9 35.80 50.74 -2.93
N GLU A 10 35.06 51.25 -1.94
CA GLU A 10 33.71 51.82 -2.08
C GLU A 10 32.65 50.81 -2.57
N HIS A 11 31.77 50.37 -1.66
CA HIS A 11 30.39 50.14 -2.04
C HIS A 11 29.42 50.62 -0.96
N GLU A 12 28.47 51.41 -1.44
CA GLU A 12 27.45 52.15 -0.71
C GLU A 12 26.56 51.24 0.14
N THR A 13 26.21 51.71 1.34
CA THR A 13 25.00 51.27 2.03
C THR A 13 24.21 52.51 2.40
N GLN A 14 23.22 52.82 1.58
CA GLN A 14 22.25 53.88 1.82
C GLN A 14 21.27 53.45 2.90
N THR A 15 21.19 54.26 3.95
CA THR A 15 20.23 54.17 5.04
C THR A 15 18.97 54.96 4.75
N GLY A 16 17.82 54.32 4.93
CA GLY A 16 16.51 54.93 5.25
C GLY A 16 15.39 54.69 4.23
N PRO A 17 14.11 54.96 4.57
CA PRO A 17 13.49 55.11 5.88
C PRO A 17 12.39 54.05 6.15
N VAL A 18 12.03 53.92 7.41
CA VAL A 18 10.86 53.19 7.93
C VAL A 18 9.55 53.85 7.44
N PRO A 19 8.57 53.06 6.95
CA PRO A 19 7.16 53.38 7.08
C PRO A 19 6.41 52.39 7.98
N ASP A 20 5.36 52.91 8.60
CA ASP A 20 4.61 52.42 9.75
C ASP A 20 4.06 50.98 9.67
N PRO A 21 3.91 50.31 10.84
CA PRO A 21 3.33 48.98 10.92
C PRO A 21 1.83 49.03 10.63
N VAL A 22 1.40 48.31 9.59
CA VAL A 22 0.00 47.96 9.42
C VAL A 22 -0.40 47.06 10.59
N THR A 23 -1.18 47.64 11.49
CA THR A 23 -1.91 46.99 12.56
C THR A 23 -2.79 45.87 12.01
N TYR A 24 -2.33 44.63 12.15
CA TYR A 24 -3.21 43.46 12.21
C TYR A 24 -3.43 43.10 13.68
N PRO A 25 -4.66 42.81 14.11
CA PRO A 25 -4.94 42.48 15.49
C PRO A 25 -4.25 41.16 15.86
N ARG A 26 -3.23 41.26 16.72
CA ARG A 26 -2.77 40.17 17.58
C ARG A 26 -3.92 39.80 18.52
N ASN A 27 -4.61 38.71 18.22
CA ASN A 27 -5.13 37.86 19.26
C ASN A 27 -4.20 36.66 19.38
N HIS A 28 -3.60 36.57 20.56
CA HIS A 28 -2.75 35.49 21.00
C HIS A 28 -3.50 34.16 21.02
N VAL A 29 -2.78 33.16 20.52
CA VAL A 29 -2.95 31.70 20.62
C VAL A 29 -3.12 31.29 22.10
N PRO A 30 -3.96 30.29 22.41
CA PRO A 30 -3.50 28.89 22.44
C PRO A 30 -4.34 28.01 21.51
N PHE A 31 -3.73 27.19 20.65
CA PHE A 31 -3.50 25.76 20.92
C PHE A 31 -4.76 25.03 21.41
N ALA A 32 -5.47 24.41 20.47
CA ALA A 32 -6.36 23.26 20.64
C ALA A 32 -6.41 22.60 19.24
N ALA A 33 -5.76 21.48 18.90
CA ALA A 33 -5.61 20.22 19.63
C ALA A 33 -6.95 19.72 20.19
N LEU A 34 -7.94 19.60 19.31
CA LEU A 34 -9.19 18.86 19.51
C LEU A 34 -9.47 18.25 18.13
N VAL A 35 -9.06 17.01 17.86
CA VAL A 35 -10.02 15.89 17.68
C VAL A 35 -9.36 14.50 17.92
N CYS A 36 -8.06 14.40 18.25
CA CYS A 36 -7.39 13.11 18.53
C CYS A 36 -7.31 12.73 20.02
N ALA A 37 -8.15 13.29 20.89
CA ALA A 37 -8.23 12.91 22.30
C ALA A 37 -9.69 12.67 22.71
N ALA A 38 -10.25 11.54 22.27
CA ALA A 38 -11.57 11.10 22.72
C ALA A 38 -11.70 9.57 22.88
N MET A 39 -10.60 8.82 23.03
CA MET A 39 -10.65 7.37 23.34
C MET A 39 -9.80 6.89 24.53
N PHE A 40 -8.98 7.72 25.19
CA PHE A 40 -8.24 7.29 26.38
C PHE A 40 -8.44 8.24 27.57
N ALA A 41 -9.70 8.35 28.01
CA ALA A 41 -10.06 8.86 29.33
C ALA A 41 -11.44 8.32 29.74
N GLY A 42 -11.71 7.05 29.44
CA GLY A 42 -12.65 6.27 30.22
C GLY A 42 -11.97 5.98 31.54
N THR A 43 -12.28 6.78 32.55
CA THR A 43 -11.84 6.64 33.93
C THR A 43 -12.06 5.20 34.43
N LEU A 44 -11.01 4.41 34.31
CA LEU A 44 -10.70 3.31 35.20
C LEU A 44 -10.66 3.90 36.62
N LEU A 45 -11.80 3.90 37.29
CA LEU A 45 -11.91 4.02 38.74
C LEU A 45 -11.15 2.82 39.33
N TRP A 46 -9.83 2.89 39.35
CA TRP A 46 -8.98 2.01 40.14
C TRP A 46 -9.27 2.31 41.60
N SER A 47 -10.24 1.58 42.13
CA SER A 47 -10.28 1.34 43.55
C SER A 47 -8.98 0.59 43.88
N PRO A 48 -8.10 1.10 44.75
CA PRO A 48 -7.00 0.28 45.26
C PRO A 48 -7.64 -0.77 46.18
N PHE A 49 -8.12 -1.87 45.60
CA PHE A 49 -8.43 -3.06 46.37
C PHE A 49 -7.10 -3.56 46.93
N VAL A 50 -6.88 -3.30 48.23
CA VAL A 50 -5.80 -3.90 49.00
C VAL A 50 -6.15 -5.38 49.16
N TRP A 51 -5.71 -6.21 48.22
CA TRP A 51 -5.85 -7.66 48.31
C TRP A 51 -4.89 -8.20 49.37
N ALA A 52 -5.40 -9.03 50.28
CA ALA A 52 -4.55 -9.90 51.07
C ALA A 52 -3.89 -10.91 50.10
N GLN A 53 -2.58 -10.78 49.87
CA GLN A 53 -1.81 -11.74 49.07
C GLN A 53 -1.86 -13.11 49.76
N ARG A 54 -2.73 -14.00 49.28
CA ARG A 54 -2.76 -15.39 49.73
C ARG A 54 -1.95 -16.21 48.73
N ARG A 55 -0.94 -16.91 49.24
CA ARG A 55 -0.18 -17.90 48.48
C ARG A 55 -1.05 -19.14 48.31
N ILE A 56 -1.26 -19.58 47.08
CA ILE A 56 -1.96 -20.83 46.75
C ILE A 56 -0.96 -21.72 46.03
N ASP A 57 -0.76 -22.92 46.57
CA ASP A 57 0.12 -23.93 46.00
C ASP A 57 -0.58 -24.61 44.81
N LEU A 58 0.17 -24.92 43.75
CA LEU A 58 -0.30 -25.71 42.62
C LEU A 58 -0.26 -27.22 42.98
N PRO A 59 -1.15 -28.06 42.43
CA PRO A 59 -2.19 -27.75 41.45
C PRO A 59 -3.43 -27.08 42.06
N VAL A 60 -4.17 -26.32 41.26
CA VAL A 60 -5.47 -25.73 41.63
C VAL A 60 -6.54 -26.13 40.62
N GLU A 61 -7.75 -26.36 41.12
CA GLU A 61 -8.94 -26.56 40.31
C GLU A 61 -10.08 -25.76 40.96
N THR A 62 -10.76 -24.90 40.21
CA THR A 62 -11.81 -24.02 40.75
C THR A 62 -12.88 -23.71 39.69
N PRO A 63 -14.17 -23.84 40.03
CA PRO A 63 -15.25 -23.47 39.12
C PRO A 63 -15.25 -21.96 38.81
N LEU A 64 -15.54 -21.61 37.56
CA LEU A 64 -15.62 -20.22 37.11
C LEU A 64 -17.07 -19.71 37.18
N GLU A 65 -17.40 -19.00 38.25
CA GLU A 65 -18.74 -18.39 38.43
C GLU A 65 -18.82 -16.95 37.89
N THR A 66 -17.72 -16.39 37.40
CA THR A 66 -17.61 -14.98 36.97
C THR A 66 -17.60 -14.80 35.47
N PRO A 67 -18.08 -13.66 34.94
CA PRO A 67 -18.05 -13.36 33.50
C PRO A 67 -16.65 -13.04 32.96
N ARG A 68 -15.63 -12.90 33.82
CA ARG A 68 -14.29 -12.44 33.46
C ARG A 68 -13.22 -13.26 34.19
N VAL A 69 -12.14 -13.58 33.49
CA VAL A 69 -10.96 -14.30 33.99
C VAL A 69 -9.72 -13.47 33.64
N GLU A 70 -8.96 -13.04 34.64
CA GLU A 70 -7.72 -12.29 34.44
C GLU A 70 -6.50 -13.09 34.90
N LEU A 71 -5.52 -13.21 34.02
CA LEU A 71 -4.23 -13.83 34.26
C LEU A 71 -3.11 -12.79 34.12
N ASP A 72 -2.32 -12.62 35.17
CA ASP A 72 -1.16 -11.72 35.18
C ASP A 72 0.10 -12.58 35.39
N LEU A 73 0.95 -12.66 34.36
CA LEU A 73 1.97 -13.69 34.21
C LEU A 73 3.33 -13.03 33.94
N THR A 74 4.41 -13.56 34.52
CA THR A 74 5.76 -13.06 34.25
C THR A 74 6.78 -14.19 34.32
N ASP A 75 7.72 -14.22 33.37
CA ASP A 75 8.82 -15.19 33.31
C ASP A 75 8.35 -16.64 33.37
N ALA A 76 7.42 -17.03 32.48
CA ALA A 76 6.83 -18.37 32.45
C ALA A 76 6.53 -18.87 31.03
N ARG A 77 6.51 -20.19 30.87
CA ARG A 77 5.88 -20.86 29.72
C ARG A 77 4.48 -21.28 30.13
N VAL A 78 3.47 -20.90 29.35
CA VAL A 78 2.07 -21.05 29.70
C VAL A 78 1.31 -21.61 28.50
N SER A 79 0.65 -22.74 28.68
CA SER A 79 -0.29 -23.29 27.70
C SER A 79 -1.70 -23.14 28.23
N ILE A 80 -2.57 -22.45 27.49
CA ILE A 80 -3.98 -22.24 27.79
C ILE A 80 -4.84 -23.02 26.79
N THR A 81 -5.58 -24.01 27.28
CA THR A 81 -6.59 -24.72 26.48
C THR A 81 -7.97 -24.20 26.82
N ILE A 82 -8.71 -23.76 25.81
CA ILE A 82 -10.10 -23.31 25.93
C ILE A 82 -11.04 -24.40 25.41
N ASP A 83 -12.00 -24.82 26.23
CA ASP A 83 -13.08 -25.74 25.85
C ASP A 83 -14.43 -25.15 26.25
N SER A 84 -15.18 -24.67 25.27
CA SER A 84 -16.51 -24.06 25.47
C SER A 84 -17.64 -25.08 25.57
N GLY A 85 -17.36 -26.37 25.36
CA GLY A 85 -18.32 -27.47 25.46
C GLY A 85 -18.51 -28.01 26.89
N ARG A 86 -17.72 -27.53 27.85
CA ARG A 86 -17.69 -28.01 29.24
C ARG A 86 -18.13 -26.95 30.25
N PRO A 87 -18.53 -27.37 31.47
CA PRO A 87 -18.80 -26.44 32.56
C PRO A 87 -17.59 -25.55 32.85
N ALA A 88 -17.84 -24.26 33.09
CA ALA A 88 -16.79 -23.27 33.25
C ALA A 88 -15.89 -23.60 34.46
N LEU A 89 -14.60 -23.75 34.21
CA LEU A 89 -13.62 -24.31 35.13
C LEU A 89 -12.25 -23.70 34.86
N PHE A 90 -11.51 -23.39 35.92
CA PHE A 90 -10.10 -23.04 35.86
C PHE A 90 -9.28 -24.13 36.54
N SER A 91 -8.32 -24.69 35.82
CA SER A 91 -7.33 -25.62 36.35
C SER A 91 -5.93 -25.12 36.01
N ALA A 92 -5.01 -25.16 36.97
CA ALA A 92 -3.61 -24.86 36.72
C ALA A 92 -2.69 -25.84 37.46
N HIS A 93 -1.66 -26.32 36.78
CA HIS A 93 -0.67 -27.25 37.30
C HIS A 93 0.68 -27.06 36.61
N THR A 94 1.76 -27.62 37.18
CA THR A 94 3.07 -27.60 36.54
C THR A 94 3.23 -28.83 35.63
N ALA A 95 3.94 -28.67 34.50
CA ALA A 95 4.22 -29.80 33.62
C ALA A 95 5.34 -30.71 34.16
N ASP A 96 6.20 -30.18 35.04
CA ASP A 96 7.36 -30.86 35.61
C ASP A 96 7.08 -31.31 37.06
N PRO A 97 6.81 -32.61 37.31
CA PRO A 97 6.54 -33.12 38.64
C PRO A 97 7.81 -33.03 39.52
N GLY A 98 7.95 -31.92 40.24
CA GLY A 98 9.13 -31.59 41.06
C GLY A 98 9.38 -30.10 41.28
N ILE A 99 8.84 -29.22 40.42
CA ILE A 99 8.96 -27.74 40.53
C ILE A 99 7.83 -27.14 41.38
N ASP A 100 6.82 -27.94 41.74
CA ASP A 100 5.60 -27.55 42.47
C ASP A 100 5.81 -26.75 43.76
N ARG A 101 7.01 -26.79 44.36
CA ARG A 101 7.32 -26.12 45.64
C ARG A 101 7.73 -24.65 45.50
N GLU A 102 8.07 -24.19 44.29
CA GLU A 102 8.59 -22.84 44.06
C GLU A 102 7.65 -21.92 43.28
N LEU A 103 6.56 -22.47 42.73
CA LEU A 103 5.52 -21.73 42.02
C LEU A 103 4.29 -21.55 42.91
N PHE A 104 3.72 -20.35 42.89
CA PHE A 104 2.52 -20.07 43.65
C PHE A 104 1.67 -19.03 42.96
N LEU A 105 0.35 -19.19 43.08
CA LEU A 105 -0.60 -18.17 42.66
C LEU A 105 -0.64 -17.10 43.76
N VAL A 106 -0.52 -15.85 43.37
CA VAL A 106 -0.67 -14.68 44.24
C VAL A 106 -1.99 -14.01 43.88
N GLY A 107 -3.04 -14.31 44.64
CA GLY A 107 -4.36 -13.75 44.36
C GLY A 107 -5.45 -14.46 45.14
N ALA A 108 -6.69 -13.99 44.98
CA ALA A 108 -7.84 -14.70 45.50
C ALA A 108 -8.41 -15.60 44.40
N VAL A 109 -8.26 -16.91 44.58
CA VAL A 109 -9.13 -17.89 43.93
C VAL A 109 -10.45 -17.90 44.71
N THR A 110 -11.13 -16.77 44.72
CA THR A 110 -12.55 -16.68 45.05
C THR A 110 -13.35 -16.85 43.75
N PRO A 111 -14.66 -17.14 43.80
CA PRO A 111 -15.52 -17.01 42.61
C PRO A 111 -15.51 -15.51 42.21
N GLY A 112 -14.51 -15.09 41.44
CA GLY A 112 -13.97 -13.73 41.58
C GLY A 112 -12.63 -13.42 40.89
N ALA A 113 -12.35 -14.02 39.74
CA ALA A 113 -11.72 -13.40 38.56
C ALA A 113 -10.26 -12.87 38.51
N VAL A 114 -9.36 -13.01 39.49
CA VAL A 114 -7.95 -12.57 39.29
C VAL A 114 -6.93 -13.57 39.83
N THR A 115 -6.15 -14.16 38.93
CA THR A 115 -5.04 -15.06 39.25
C THR A 115 -3.74 -14.44 38.76
N ARG A 116 -2.94 -13.86 39.66
CA ARG A 116 -1.54 -13.54 39.31
C ARG A 116 -0.68 -14.78 39.52
N ILE A 117 0.13 -15.13 38.54
CA ILE A 117 1.09 -16.23 38.65
C ILE A 117 2.48 -15.60 38.61
N TRP A 118 3.20 -15.71 39.71
CA TRP A 118 4.51 -15.09 39.86
C TRP A 118 5.56 -16.13 40.23
N ARG A 119 6.79 -15.93 39.74
CA ARG A 119 7.97 -16.71 40.11
C ARG A 119 8.87 -15.88 41.04
N ASN A 120 9.54 -16.57 41.96
CA ASN A 120 10.65 -16.00 42.74
C ASN A 120 11.91 -15.90 41.86
N GLU A 121 12.60 -14.76 41.86
CA GLU A 121 13.80 -14.51 41.05
C GLU A 121 14.94 -15.51 41.37
N GLY A 122 15.63 -16.07 40.35
CA GLY A 122 16.93 -16.74 40.58
C GLY A 122 17.36 -17.89 39.68
N GLU A 123 16.54 -18.41 38.76
CA GLU A 123 16.86 -19.62 37.98
C GLU A 123 16.75 -19.42 36.46
N SER A 124 17.62 -20.09 35.69
CA SER A 124 17.85 -19.83 34.26
C SER A 124 16.81 -20.40 33.30
N ASN A 125 15.89 -21.26 33.74
CA ASN A 125 14.90 -21.92 32.89
C ASN A 125 13.48 -21.41 33.23
N LEU A 126 12.67 -21.10 32.23
CA LEU A 126 11.27 -20.68 32.41
C LEU A 126 10.42 -21.85 32.98
N PRO A 127 9.66 -21.66 34.06
CA PRO A 127 8.73 -22.67 34.57
C PRO A 127 7.60 -22.93 33.56
N THR A 128 7.25 -24.19 33.35
CA THR A 128 6.14 -24.59 32.47
C THR A 128 4.87 -24.79 33.28
N ILE A 129 3.87 -23.98 32.98
CA ILE A 129 2.56 -23.95 33.63
C ILE A 129 1.52 -24.33 32.58
N VAL A 130 0.72 -25.34 32.90
CA VAL A 130 -0.42 -25.74 32.07
C VAL A 130 -1.66 -25.20 32.73
N VAL A 131 -2.43 -24.43 31.97
CA VAL A 131 -3.68 -23.80 32.38
C VAL A 131 -4.79 -24.33 31.47
N GLU A 132 -5.82 -24.91 32.06
CA GLU A 132 -7.01 -25.34 31.34
C GLU A 132 -8.16 -24.45 31.77
N VAL A 133 -8.82 -23.82 30.80
CA VAL A 133 -9.89 -22.85 31.06
C VAL A 133 -11.11 -23.22 30.23
N ASN A 134 -12.15 -23.74 30.88
CA ASN A 134 -13.44 -23.89 30.20
C ASN A 134 -14.19 -22.58 30.35
N LEU A 135 -14.55 -21.94 29.23
CA LEU A 135 -15.26 -20.66 29.22
C LEU A 135 -16.67 -20.83 28.67
N ALA A 136 -17.64 -20.18 29.31
CA ALA A 136 -18.95 -19.95 28.69
C ALA A 136 -18.82 -18.93 27.54
N LEU A 137 -19.77 -18.98 26.60
CA LEU A 137 -19.75 -18.15 25.38
C LEU A 137 -19.79 -16.63 25.66
N ASP A 138 -20.26 -16.21 26.83
CA ASP A 138 -20.35 -14.81 27.27
C ASP A 138 -19.19 -14.37 28.17
N GLN A 139 -18.21 -15.25 28.44
CA GLN A 139 -17.07 -14.97 29.29
C GLN A 139 -15.91 -14.30 28.54
N VAL A 140 -15.12 -13.53 29.29
CA VAL A 140 -13.94 -12.83 28.79
C VAL A 140 -12.68 -13.37 29.46
N LEU A 141 -11.66 -13.71 28.67
CA LEU A 141 -10.31 -14.03 29.14
C LEU A 141 -9.37 -12.86 28.86
N ILE A 142 -8.65 -12.42 29.87
CA ILE A 142 -7.62 -11.38 29.77
C ILE A 142 -6.31 -11.96 30.26
N VAL A 143 -5.28 -11.91 29.42
CA VAL A 143 -3.92 -12.32 29.77
C VAL A 143 -3.01 -11.11 29.63
N THR A 144 -2.34 -10.74 30.72
CA THR A 144 -1.32 -9.70 30.72
C THR A 144 0.00 -10.31 31.18
N GLY A 145 1.10 -9.96 30.52
CA GLY A 145 2.39 -10.40 31.03
C GLY A 145 3.62 -10.01 30.23
N ARG A 146 4.76 -10.50 30.69
CA ARG A 146 6.06 -10.18 30.09
C ARG A 146 7.03 -11.35 30.18
N ARG A 147 7.90 -11.49 29.16
CA ARG A 147 8.88 -12.58 29.03
C ARG A 147 8.21 -13.95 29.14
N LEU A 148 7.15 -14.13 28.36
CA LEU A 148 6.36 -15.35 28.32
C LEU A 148 6.67 -16.16 27.07
N VAL A 149 6.43 -17.47 27.18
CA VAL A 149 6.11 -18.32 26.02
C VAL A 149 4.66 -18.76 26.22
N LEU A 150 3.72 -18.12 25.53
CA LEU A 150 2.28 -18.30 25.71
C LEU A 150 1.67 -19.00 24.50
N ASP A 151 1.02 -20.14 24.72
CA ASP A 151 0.22 -20.83 23.71
C ASP A 151 -1.26 -20.80 24.15
N ILE A 152 -2.17 -20.28 23.32
CA ILE A 152 -3.62 -20.33 23.55
C ILE A 152 -4.28 -21.12 22.41
N THR A 153 -5.02 -22.17 22.74
CA THR A 153 -5.75 -22.97 21.75
C THR A 153 -7.19 -23.16 22.18
N HIS A 154 -8.13 -22.85 21.29
CA HIS A 154 -9.53 -23.24 21.46
C HIS A 154 -9.77 -24.60 20.79
N VAL A 155 -10.37 -25.52 21.53
CA VAL A 155 -10.74 -26.85 21.06
C VAL A 155 -12.24 -26.82 20.77
N ASP A 156 -12.59 -27.00 19.50
CA ASP A 156 -13.97 -27.23 19.09
C ASP A 156 -14.31 -28.72 19.35
N PRO A 157 -15.30 -29.04 20.20
CA PRO A 157 -15.69 -30.42 20.48
C PRO A 157 -16.27 -31.17 19.27
N ASP A 158 -16.69 -30.47 18.20
CA ASP A 158 -17.26 -31.08 17.00
C ASP A 158 -16.22 -31.38 15.90
N ILE A 159 -14.94 -31.05 16.13
CA ILE A 159 -13.81 -31.37 15.25
C ILE A 159 -12.96 -32.42 15.95
N GLU A 160 -13.02 -33.68 15.49
CA GLU A 160 -12.09 -34.72 15.97
C GLU A 160 -10.64 -34.26 15.71
N PRO A 161 -9.75 -34.24 16.74
CA PRO A 161 -8.35 -33.92 16.52
C PRO A 161 -7.73 -34.98 15.62
N ASP A 162 -7.10 -34.55 14.52
CA ASP A 162 -6.37 -35.44 13.62
C ASP A 162 -5.31 -36.22 14.41
N PRO A 163 -5.40 -37.56 14.50
CA PRO A 163 -4.51 -38.31 15.36
C PRO A 163 -3.11 -38.40 14.74
N ALA A 164 -2.19 -37.61 15.30
CA ALA A 164 -0.74 -37.78 15.25
C ALA A 164 -0.06 -37.75 13.87
N VAL A 165 0.48 -36.59 13.51
CA VAL A 165 1.65 -36.52 12.62
C VAL A 165 2.90 -36.85 13.44
N GLU A 166 3.36 -38.10 13.37
CA GLU A 166 4.71 -38.44 13.83
C GLU A 166 5.77 -37.79 12.93
N PRO A 167 6.85 -37.24 13.49
CA PRO A 167 7.93 -36.66 12.70
C PRO A 167 8.82 -37.81 12.21
N ASN A 168 8.81 -38.12 10.90
CA ASN A 168 9.96 -38.63 10.10
C ASN A 168 9.51 -39.37 8.82
N THR A 169 9.50 -38.73 7.65
CA THR A 169 10.15 -39.21 6.38
C THR A 169 9.99 -38.17 5.25
N PRO A 170 10.92 -38.10 4.26
CA PRO A 170 11.11 -36.95 3.39
C PRO A 170 10.21 -36.95 2.14
N VAL A 171 10.05 -35.73 1.62
CA VAL A 171 9.30 -35.30 0.43
C VAL A 171 9.49 -36.21 -0.79
N ASN A 172 8.38 -36.59 -1.43
CA ASN A 172 8.35 -36.78 -2.88
C ASN A 172 7.00 -36.35 -3.47
N GLU A 173 7.07 -35.88 -4.71
CA GLU A 173 6.18 -34.95 -5.41
C GLU A 173 4.67 -35.28 -5.49
N ALA A 174 3.93 -34.18 -5.68
CA ALA A 174 2.47 -34.02 -5.66
C ALA A 174 1.65 -34.88 -6.62
N PRO A 175 0.33 -34.95 -6.36
CA PRO A 175 -0.66 -34.67 -7.38
C PRO A 175 -1.48 -33.43 -7.02
N VAL A 176 -1.75 -32.63 -8.06
CA VAL A 176 -2.67 -31.50 -8.10
C VAL A 176 -4.04 -31.95 -7.58
N VAL A 177 -4.46 -31.43 -6.42
CA VAL A 177 -5.83 -31.54 -5.89
C VAL A 177 -6.40 -30.13 -5.83
N ALA A 178 -7.61 -29.99 -6.37
CA ALA A 178 -8.36 -28.75 -6.42
C ALA A 178 -8.49 -28.11 -5.02
N LEU A 179 -8.32 -26.79 -4.95
CA LEU A 179 -8.64 -25.96 -3.79
C LEU A 179 -10.14 -26.12 -3.49
N ASP A 180 -10.46 -26.95 -2.51
CA ASP A 180 -11.74 -26.89 -1.80
C ASP A 180 -11.55 -25.96 -0.59
N PRO A 181 -12.15 -24.76 -0.55
CA PRO A 181 -11.94 -23.77 0.51
C PRO A 181 -12.69 -24.09 1.82
N ALA A 182 -13.22 -25.29 1.98
CA ALA A 182 -13.87 -25.75 3.20
C ALA A 182 -12.83 -26.17 4.27
N ASN A 183 -12.20 -25.17 4.91
CA ASN A 183 -11.40 -25.31 6.13
C ASN A 183 -12.30 -25.72 7.33
N PRO A 184 -11.77 -26.44 8.36
CA PRO A 184 -12.57 -26.99 9.44
C PRO A 184 -13.08 -25.91 10.40
N GLY A 185 -14.09 -26.28 11.20
CA GLY A 185 -15.13 -25.44 11.79
C GLY A 185 -14.69 -24.24 12.63
N ILE A 186 -15.02 -23.06 12.12
CA ILE A 186 -15.52 -21.98 12.97
C ILE A 186 -16.89 -21.68 12.38
N GLU A 187 -17.95 -22.24 12.96
CA GLU A 187 -19.31 -21.80 12.68
C GLU A 187 -19.46 -20.34 13.15
N ASP A 188 -20.20 -19.52 12.41
CA ASP A 188 -20.54 -18.14 12.78
C ASP A 188 -21.35 -18.13 14.10
N GLY A 189 -20.64 -18.16 15.23
CA GLY A 189 -21.19 -18.28 16.58
C GLY A 189 -20.59 -17.22 17.51
N ILE A 190 -21.34 -16.87 18.56
CA ILE A 190 -20.84 -16.03 19.65
C ILE A 190 -20.00 -16.92 20.55
N GLY A 191 -18.73 -16.60 20.73
CA GLY A 191 -17.84 -17.28 21.68
C GLY A 191 -17.06 -16.29 22.54
N PRO A 192 -16.19 -16.82 23.42
CA PRO A 192 -15.55 -16.02 24.44
C PRO A 192 -14.63 -14.96 23.82
N VAL A 193 -14.59 -13.79 24.46
CA VAL A 193 -13.72 -12.69 24.05
C VAL A 193 -12.36 -12.88 24.71
N ILE A 194 -11.30 -12.86 23.92
CA ILE A 194 -9.93 -13.06 24.39
C ILE A 194 -9.13 -11.79 24.17
N SER A 195 -8.51 -11.29 25.24
CA SER A 195 -7.62 -10.13 25.19
C SER A 195 -6.25 -10.49 25.76
N VAL A 196 -5.20 -10.12 25.05
CA VAL A 196 -3.81 -10.47 25.37
C VAL A 196 -2.95 -9.21 25.29
N ASP A 197 -2.21 -8.92 26.35
CA ASP A 197 -1.28 -7.79 26.47
C ASP A 197 0.11 -8.31 26.89
N LEU A 198 1.08 -8.23 25.98
CA LEU A 198 2.37 -8.88 26.13
C LEU A 198 3.55 -7.94 25.84
N ALA A 199 4.64 -8.15 26.58
CA ALA A 199 5.93 -7.53 26.31
C ALA A 199 7.06 -8.55 26.30
N ASP A 200 8.02 -8.42 25.39
CA ASP A 200 9.22 -9.27 25.33
C ASP A 200 8.89 -10.78 25.31
N SER A 201 7.84 -11.20 24.59
CA SER A 201 7.26 -12.54 24.70
C SER A 201 7.09 -13.25 23.36
N ASP A 202 6.98 -14.58 23.41
CA ASP A 202 6.54 -15.42 22.29
C ASP A 202 5.08 -15.81 22.52
N PHE A 203 4.20 -15.57 21.55
CA PHE A 203 2.77 -15.85 21.65
C PHE A 203 2.29 -16.67 20.46
N ARG A 204 1.53 -17.72 20.73
CA ARG A 204 0.81 -18.48 19.71
C ARG A 204 -0.66 -18.57 20.05
N ALA A 205 -1.52 -18.31 19.07
CA ALA A 205 -2.96 -18.48 19.20
C ALA A 205 -3.53 -19.29 18.04
N ARG A 206 -4.44 -20.22 18.36
CA ARG A 206 -5.10 -21.07 17.36
C ARG A 206 -6.59 -21.23 17.58
N ASN A 207 -7.34 -21.21 16.48
CA ASN A 207 -8.79 -21.47 16.41
C ASN A 207 -9.63 -20.54 17.28
N LEU A 208 -9.17 -19.31 17.54
CA LEU A 208 -9.90 -18.38 18.38
C LEU A 208 -10.98 -17.70 17.57
N GLN A 209 -12.18 -17.56 18.14
CA GLN A 209 -13.26 -16.84 17.45
C GLN A 209 -13.03 -15.33 17.41
N SER A 210 -12.41 -14.74 18.44
CA SER A 210 -12.03 -13.33 18.49
C SER A 210 -10.74 -13.13 19.29
N LEU A 211 -10.01 -12.06 18.99
CA LEU A 211 -8.79 -11.72 19.70
C LEU A 211 -8.52 -10.21 19.66
N THR A 212 -8.25 -9.63 20.82
CA THR A 212 -7.61 -8.32 20.95
C THR A 212 -6.19 -8.51 21.46
N LEU A 213 -5.19 -8.11 20.68
CA LEU A 213 -3.78 -8.28 20.98
C LEU A 213 -3.08 -6.94 21.10
N ILE A 214 -2.36 -6.74 22.20
CA ILE A 214 -1.37 -5.68 22.37
C ILE A 214 -0.03 -6.38 22.59
N ALA A 215 0.95 -6.09 21.75
CA ALA A 215 2.25 -6.74 21.82
C ALA A 215 3.38 -5.74 21.60
N MET A 216 4.39 -5.80 22.47
CA MET A 216 5.60 -4.99 22.38
C MET A 216 6.83 -5.90 22.36
N ARG A 217 7.75 -5.72 21.40
CA ARG A 217 8.99 -6.49 21.27
C ARG A 217 8.80 -8.00 21.37
N SER A 218 7.76 -8.50 20.69
CA SER A 218 7.31 -9.88 20.82
C SER A 218 7.36 -10.60 19.47
N ILE A 219 7.16 -11.92 19.49
CA ILE A 219 6.95 -12.75 18.31
C ILE A 219 5.58 -13.40 18.44
N VAL A 220 4.76 -13.33 17.40
CA VAL A 220 3.37 -13.77 17.44
C VAL A 220 3.04 -14.67 16.26
N ASP A 221 2.53 -15.88 16.53
CA ASP A 221 1.97 -16.79 15.53
C ASP A 221 0.46 -16.91 15.72
N LEU A 222 -0.34 -16.48 14.73
CA LEU A 222 -1.80 -16.54 14.75
C LEU A 222 -2.31 -17.52 13.69
N GLU A 223 -3.13 -18.49 14.07
CA GLU A 223 -3.70 -19.46 13.13
C GLU A 223 -5.23 -19.55 13.29
N PHE A 224 -5.96 -19.38 12.19
CA PHE A 224 -7.42 -19.51 12.15
C PHE A 224 -8.15 -18.66 13.20
N ILE A 225 -7.84 -17.36 13.20
CA ILE A 225 -8.52 -16.39 14.06
C ILE A 225 -9.75 -15.84 13.34
N GLY A 226 -10.90 -15.86 14.01
CA GLY A 226 -12.17 -15.30 13.54
C GLY A 226 -12.29 -13.79 13.81
N GLU A 227 -13.53 -13.29 13.85
CA GLU A 227 -13.82 -11.88 14.05
C GLU A 227 -14.43 -11.53 15.43
N PRO A 228 -14.13 -10.34 15.98
CA PRO A 228 -13.15 -9.36 15.49
C PRO A 228 -11.70 -9.73 15.87
N LEU A 229 -10.75 -9.34 15.00
CA LEU A 229 -9.32 -9.36 15.29
C LEU A 229 -8.78 -7.92 15.34
N GLU A 230 -8.34 -7.50 16.52
CA GLU A 230 -7.72 -6.18 16.74
C GLU A 230 -6.30 -6.37 17.26
N ILE A 231 -5.32 -5.77 16.57
CA ILE A 231 -3.90 -5.96 16.86
C ILE A 231 -3.21 -4.60 16.95
N ASN A 232 -2.56 -4.34 18.08
CA ASN A 232 -1.73 -3.17 18.34
C ASN A 232 -0.29 -3.62 18.63
N LEU A 233 0.65 -3.23 17.77
CA LEU A 233 2.02 -3.73 17.76
C LEU A 233 3.04 -2.60 17.91
N ASP A 234 4.09 -2.87 18.67
CA ASP A 234 5.30 -2.04 18.75
C ASP A 234 6.55 -2.94 18.70
N GLU A 235 7.44 -2.71 17.75
CA GLU A 235 8.67 -3.49 17.54
C GLU A 235 8.44 -5.03 17.53
N THR A 236 7.31 -5.49 16.95
CA THR A 236 6.85 -6.90 17.07
C THR A 236 6.80 -7.59 15.72
N GLU A 237 7.08 -8.90 15.71
CA GLU A 237 6.95 -9.76 14.52
C GLU A 237 5.66 -10.58 14.62
N VAL A 238 4.86 -10.62 13.54
CA VAL A 238 3.59 -11.36 13.48
C VAL A 238 3.52 -12.21 12.22
N HIS A 239 3.17 -13.49 12.39
CA HIS A 239 2.80 -14.42 11.32
C HIS A 239 1.37 -14.87 11.53
N ALA A 240 0.46 -14.48 10.64
CA ALA A 240 -0.95 -14.82 10.72
C ALA A 240 -1.38 -15.66 9.51
N ARG A 241 -2.12 -16.75 9.74
CA ARG A 241 -2.61 -17.64 8.67
C ARG A 241 -4.08 -17.99 8.81
N GLY A 242 -4.80 -17.97 7.69
CA GLY A 242 -6.17 -18.49 7.58
C GLY A 242 -7.22 -17.70 8.38
N GLY A 243 -6.94 -16.44 8.69
CA GLY A 243 -7.86 -15.56 9.42
C GLY A 243 -9.15 -15.27 8.65
N ARG A 244 -10.24 -15.02 9.37
CA ARG A 244 -11.57 -14.72 8.81
C ARG A 244 -12.17 -13.46 9.42
N GLY A 245 -12.83 -12.67 8.57
CA GLY A 245 -13.59 -11.48 8.96
C GLY A 245 -12.73 -10.21 8.99
N SER A 246 -13.12 -9.24 9.82
CA SER A 246 -12.46 -7.93 9.89
C SER A 246 -11.25 -7.94 10.82
N THR A 247 -10.10 -7.53 10.30
CA THR A 247 -8.84 -7.32 11.04
C THR A 247 -8.50 -5.84 11.09
N ILE A 248 -8.27 -5.31 12.29
CA ILE A 248 -7.73 -3.96 12.51
C ILE A 248 -6.29 -4.11 13.00
N LEU A 249 -5.34 -3.51 12.29
CA LEU A 249 -3.92 -3.59 12.56
C LEU A 249 -3.34 -2.18 12.72
N HIS A 250 -2.85 -1.89 13.92
CA HIS A 250 -2.02 -0.74 14.21
C HIS A 250 -0.62 -1.23 14.54
N ALA A 251 0.40 -0.73 13.85
CA ALA A 251 1.75 -1.23 14.05
C ALA A 251 2.82 -0.14 13.89
N VAL A 252 3.77 -0.13 14.82
CA VAL A 252 4.97 0.72 14.78
C VAL A 252 6.19 -0.17 14.74
N ALA A 253 7.09 0.08 13.77
CA ALA A 253 8.37 -0.63 13.62
C ALA A 253 8.25 -2.17 13.68
N SER A 254 7.17 -2.72 13.13
CA SER A 254 6.78 -4.12 13.27
C SER A 254 6.72 -4.80 11.90
N ASP A 255 7.00 -6.10 11.89
CA ASP A 255 6.98 -6.92 10.67
C ASP A 255 5.80 -7.89 10.72
N ILE A 256 4.94 -7.86 9.71
CA ILE A 256 3.68 -8.60 9.69
C ILE A 256 3.59 -9.42 8.40
N THR A 257 3.32 -10.70 8.52
CA THR A 257 2.99 -11.60 7.40
C THR A 257 1.59 -12.16 7.59
N ILE A 258 0.75 -12.05 6.55
CA ILE A 258 -0.63 -12.55 6.54
C ILE A 258 -0.83 -13.48 5.35
N GLU A 259 -1.20 -14.73 5.62
CA GLU A 259 -1.40 -15.76 4.60
C GLU A 259 -2.85 -16.27 4.56
N ASP A 260 -3.41 -16.41 3.36
CA ASP A 260 -4.70 -17.04 3.10
C ASP A 260 -5.89 -16.49 3.92
N ALA A 261 -5.85 -15.19 4.24
CA ALA A 261 -6.89 -14.53 5.01
C ALA A 261 -8.10 -14.16 4.14
N THR A 262 -9.29 -14.09 4.76
CA THR A 262 -10.53 -13.67 4.09
C THR A 262 -11.24 -12.59 4.89
N GLY A 263 -11.60 -11.47 4.25
CA GLY A 263 -12.35 -10.37 4.86
C GLY A 263 -11.75 -9.00 4.59
N ASP A 264 -11.78 -8.13 5.59
CA ASP A 264 -11.26 -6.77 5.53
C ASP A 264 -9.99 -6.67 6.40
N LEU A 265 -8.94 -6.02 5.88
CA LEU A 265 -7.75 -5.65 6.61
C LEU A 265 -7.63 -4.12 6.62
N LEU A 266 -7.83 -3.53 7.80
CA LEU A 266 -7.68 -2.11 8.05
C LEU A 266 -6.31 -1.88 8.70
N VAL A 267 -5.44 -1.11 8.04
CA VAL A 267 -4.06 -0.89 8.50
C VAL A 267 -3.75 0.56 8.83
N ASP A 268 -2.96 0.75 9.88
CA ASP A 268 -2.27 2.00 10.20
C ASP A 268 -0.84 1.65 10.61
N LEU A 269 0.11 1.77 9.68
CA LEU A 269 1.48 1.31 9.83
C LEU A 269 2.48 2.48 9.79
N GLU A 270 3.41 2.49 10.74
CA GLU A 270 4.54 3.41 10.78
C GLU A 270 5.85 2.63 10.95
N GLY A 271 6.67 2.58 9.91
CA GLY A 271 7.87 1.73 9.89
C GLY A 271 7.56 0.26 9.60
N GLY A 272 8.61 -0.58 9.62
CA GLY A 272 8.49 -2.04 9.48
C GLY A 272 8.03 -2.51 8.09
N TYR A 273 7.34 -3.65 8.07
CA TYR A 273 6.95 -4.34 6.83
C TYR A 273 5.61 -5.08 6.95
N LEU A 274 4.82 -5.08 5.88
CA LEU A 274 3.61 -5.89 5.73
C LEU A 274 3.70 -6.73 4.46
N ALA A 275 3.68 -8.06 4.60
CA ALA A 275 3.42 -8.99 3.52
C ALA A 275 2.03 -9.61 3.67
N ALA A 276 1.25 -9.62 2.59
CA ALA A 276 0.01 -10.38 2.53
C ALA A 276 -0.05 -11.22 1.25
N THR A 277 -0.23 -12.53 1.40
CA THR A 277 -0.19 -13.49 0.30
C THR A 277 -1.39 -14.42 0.30
N GLY A 278 -2.03 -14.57 -0.86
CA GLY A 278 -3.17 -15.46 -1.03
C GLY A 278 -4.43 -15.02 -0.29
N GLY A 279 -5.55 -15.68 -0.56
CA GLY A 279 -6.84 -15.40 0.08
C GLY A 279 -7.65 -14.27 -0.58
N ARG A 280 -8.67 -13.82 0.17
CA ARG A 280 -9.71 -12.89 -0.28
C ARG A 280 -9.78 -11.68 0.65
N LEU A 281 -8.79 -10.81 0.54
CA LEU A 281 -8.58 -9.72 1.48
C LEU A 281 -8.78 -8.36 0.81
N LYS A 282 -9.63 -7.54 1.41
CA LYS A 282 -9.74 -6.12 1.08
C LYS A 282 -8.79 -5.34 1.99
N VAL A 283 -7.73 -4.77 1.43
CA VAL A 283 -6.71 -4.06 2.21
C VAL A 283 -6.94 -2.56 2.11
N GLN A 284 -7.15 -1.89 3.25
CA GLN A 284 -7.34 -0.44 3.28
C GLN A 284 -6.58 0.20 4.43
N GLY A 285 -5.96 1.36 4.21
CA GLY A 285 -5.31 2.03 5.33
C GLY A 285 -4.25 3.06 5.00
N LYS A 286 -3.48 3.39 6.04
CA LYS A 286 -2.37 4.33 6.00
C LYS A 286 -1.05 3.59 6.26
N VAL A 287 -0.03 3.97 5.53
CA VAL A 287 1.33 3.41 5.65
C VAL A 287 2.35 4.54 5.55
N SER A 288 3.35 4.56 6.43
CA SER A 288 4.42 5.56 6.40
C SER A 288 5.75 4.94 6.77
N ASN A 289 6.80 5.20 5.98
CA ASN A 289 8.13 4.60 6.20
C ASN A 289 8.10 3.06 6.21
N THR A 290 7.14 2.44 5.52
CA THR A 290 6.86 1.00 5.58
C THR A 290 7.15 0.33 4.24
N GLY A 291 7.52 -0.94 4.25
CA GLY A 291 7.46 -1.79 3.05
C GLY A 291 6.15 -2.58 3.02
N VAL A 292 5.46 -2.60 1.87
CA VAL A 292 4.22 -3.34 1.69
C VAL A 292 4.35 -4.26 0.48
N GLU A 293 4.02 -5.54 0.66
CA GLU A 293 4.02 -6.56 -0.38
C GLU A 293 2.69 -7.31 -0.40
N LEU A 294 2.00 -7.25 -1.53
CA LEU A 294 0.69 -7.88 -1.72
C LEU A 294 0.75 -8.81 -2.94
N VAL A 295 0.57 -10.12 -2.70
CA VAL A 295 0.77 -11.14 -3.74
C VAL A 295 -0.46 -12.03 -3.86
N SER A 296 -0.96 -12.21 -5.09
CA SER A 296 -2.05 -13.15 -5.38
C SER A 296 -3.32 -12.97 -4.53
N LEU A 297 -3.62 -11.73 -4.14
CA LEU A 297 -4.82 -11.39 -3.37
C LEU A 297 -6.03 -11.16 -4.27
N LEU A 298 -7.20 -11.55 -3.76
CA LEU A 298 -8.50 -11.18 -4.35
C LEU A 298 -9.22 -10.17 -3.45
N GLY A 299 -9.38 -8.93 -3.90
CA GLY A 299 -10.05 -7.90 -3.10
C GLY A 299 -9.67 -6.49 -3.56
N THR A 300 -10.27 -5.48 -2.93
CA THR A 300 -9.89 -4.08 -3.24
C THR A 300 -8.69 -3.68 -2.40
N ILE A 301 -7.72 -2.98 -3.01
CA ILE A 301 -6.59 -2.36 -2.32
C ILE A 301 -6.80 -0.85 -2.32
N GLN A 302 -6.76 -0.23 -1.15
CA GLN A 302 -6.81 1.21 -0.99
C GLN A 302 -5.79 1.66 0.05
N LEU A 303 -4.59 2.04 -0.41
CA LEU A 303 -3.51 2.47 0.47
C LEU A 303 -3.20 3.95 0.27
N SER A 304 -2.89 4.62 1.37
CA SER A 304 -2.37 5.98 1.34
C SER A 304 -1.15 6.13 2.24
N GLY A 305 -0.21 7.01 1.91
CA GLY A 305 1.03 7.03 2.68
C GLY A 305 2.09 8.04 2.30
N SER A 306 3.25 7.87 2.93
CA SER A 306 4.47 8.65 2.68
C SER A 306 5.70 7.76 2.80
N ASP A 307 6.74 8.01 1.99
CA ASP A 307 8.06 7.37 2.12
C ASP A 307 7.98 5.82 2.18
N THR A 308 7.09 5.24 1.37
CA THR A 308 6.71 3.81 1.46
C THR A 308 7.04 3.09 0.15
N SER A 309 7.56 1.87 0.26
CA SER A 309 7.70 0.95 -0.88
C SER A 309 6.50 0.02 -0.96
N ILE A 310 5.83 -0.05 -2.09
CA ILE A 310 4.64 -0.88 -2.31
C ILE A 310 4.89 -1.80 -3.51
N ARG A 311 4.82 -3.12 -3.29
CA ARG A 311 4.95 -4.14 -4.34
C ARG A 311 3.64 -4.92 -4.42
N ILE A 312 3.01 -4.94 -5.60
CA ILE A 312 1.76 -5.65 -5.84
C ILE A 312 1.92 -6.55 -7.05
N THR A 313 1.79 -7.87 -6.87
CA THR A 313 2.03 -8.84 -7.94
C THR A 313 0.94 -9.90 -8.06
N ASP A 314 0.69 -10.35 -9.29
CA ASP A 314 -0.19 -11.48 -9.62
C ASP A 314 -1.65 -11.31 -9.16
N MET A 315 -2.23 -10.13 -9.35
CA MET A 315 -3.60 -9.80 -8.91
C MET A 315 -4.55 -9.62 -10.09
N LEU A 316 -5.36 -10.64 -10.38
CA LEU A 316 -6.10 -10.71 -11.65
C LEU A 316 -7.29 -9.76 -11.79
N ASP A 317 -8.06 -9.48 -10.74
CA ASP A 317 -9.32 -8.71 -10.86
C ASP A 317 -9.56 -7.70 -9.73
N SER A 318 -8.47 -7.28 -9.07
CA SER A 318 -8.51 -6.49 -7.85
C SER A 318 -8.37 -4.99 -8.15
N PRO A 319 -9.37 -4.14 -7.84
CA PRO A 319 -9.22 -2.69 -7.97
C PRO A 319 -8.16 -2.15 -7.01
N ILE A 320 -7.29 -1.28 -7.51
CA ILE A 320 -6.19 -0.69 -6.74
C ILE A 320 -6.31 0.83 -6.73
N GLN A 321 -6.27 1.41 -5.54
CA GLN A 321 -6.17 2.84 -5.33
C GLN A 321 -4.98 3.15 -4.42
N LEU A 322 -4.04 3.94 -4.94
CA LEU A 322 -2.83 4.36 -4.21
C LEU A 322 -2.76 5.89 -4.18
N ALA A 323 -2.42 6.49 -3.04
CA ALA A 323 -2.27 7.94 -2.95
C ALA A 323 -1.22 8.32 -1.91
N GLY A 324 -0.28 9.21 -2.23
CA GLY A 324 0.71 9.61 -1.24
C GLY A 324 1.87 10.42 -1.78
N THR A 325 2.80 10.71 -0.88
CA THR A 325 4.05 11.41 -1.18
C THR A 325 5.22 10.43 -1.19
N ASP A 326 6.17 10.59 -2.11
CA ASP A 326 7.41 9.80 -2.14
C ASP A 326 7.20 8.28 -2.06
N LEU A 327 6.20 7.78 -2.79
CA LEU A 327 5.91 6.34 -2.87
C LEU A 327 6.75 5.66 -3.94
N ASN A 328 7.31 4.50 -3.62
CA ASN A 328 7.99 3.63 -4.59
C ASN A 328 7.11 2.41 -4.90
N ILE A 329 6.44 2.43 -6.04
CA ILE A 329 5.41 1.45 -6.40
C ILE A 329 5.91 0.52 -7.50
N VAL A 330 5.73 -0.78 -7.32
CA VAL A 330 5.93 -1.82 -8.33
C VAL A 330 4.64 -2.60 -8.50
N LEU A 331 4.08 -2.56 -9.72
CA LEU A 331 2.90 -3.33 -10.13
C LEU A 331 3.33 -4.31 -11.22
N ASP A 332 3.10 -5.60 -11.01
CA ASP A 332 3.42 -6.64 -11.99
C ASP A 332 2.26 -7.63 -12.13
N ASN A 333 1.86 -7.91 -13.37
CA ASN A 333 0.79 -8.85 -13.71
C ASN A 333 -0.53 -8.56 -12.93
N VAL A 334 -1.01 -7.32 -13.03
CA VAL A 334 -2.24 -6.87 -12.38
C VAL A 334 -3.36 -6.69 -13.41
N GLY A 335 -4.50 -7.35 -13.22
CA GLY A 335 -5.63 -7.29 -14.17
C GLY A 335 -6.81 -6.41 -13.73
N GLY A 336 -6.84 -5.90 -12.50
CA GLY A 336 -7.86 -4.94 -12.06
C GLY A 336 -7.59 -3.49 -12.49
N PRO A 337 -8.57 -2.57 -12.38
CA PRO A 337 -8.37 -1.15 -12.65
C PRO A 337 -7.50 -0.51 -11.56
N ILE A 338 -6.58 0.37 -11.96
CA ILE A 338 -5.64 1.03 -11.06
C ILE A 338 -5.81 2.54 -11.14
N ARG A 339 -5.86 3.18 -9.97
CA ARG A 339 -5.73 4.63 -9.81
C ARG A 339 -4.57 4.94 -8.86
N ALA A 340 -3.61 5.76 -9.29
CA ALA A 340 -2.53 6.22 -8.43
C ALA A 340 -2.38 7.75 -8.50
N ASN A 341 -2.30 8.38 -7.32
CA ASN A 341 -2.04 9.81 -7.16
C ASN A 341 -0.74 10.00 -6.39
N LEU A 342 0.33 10.43 -7.06
CA LEU A 342 1.68 10.50 -6.50
C LEU A 342 2.22 11.93 -6.53
N GLU A 343 2.69 12.38 -5.37
CA GLU A 343 3.49 13.60 -5.21
C GLU A 343 4.94 13.17 -4.89
N GLY A 344 5.83 13.20 -5.88
CA GLY A 344 7.15 12.58 -5.76
C GLY A 344 7.13 11.05 -5.85
N GLY A 345 8.31 10.42 -5.67
CA GLY A 345 8.48 8.97 -5.78
C GLY A 345 8.44 8.42 -7.20
N ARG A 346 8.17 7.12 -7.34
CA ARG A 346 8.21 6.39 -8.61
C ARG A 346 7.15 5.30 -8.70
N ILE A 347 6.59 5.12 -9.90
CA ILE A 347 5.77 3.95 -10.24
C ILE A 347 6.37 3.15 -11.41
N LEU A 348 6.53 1.85 -11.19
CA LEU A 348 6.85 0.84 -12.18
C LEU A 348 5.63 -0.03 -12.39
N ALA A 349 5.12 -0.09 -13.61
CA ALA A 349 3.97 -0.93 -13.93
C ALA A 349 4.25 -1.77 -15.18
N ASP A 350 4.14 -3.09 -15.04
CA ASP A 350 4.29 -4.06 -16.12
C ASP A 350 3.05 -4.95 -16.21
N SER A 351 2.66 -5.30 -17.44
CA SER A 351 1.65 -6.31 -17.73
C SER A 351 0.29 -6.03 -17.08
N ILE A 352 -0.19 -4.80 -17.25
CA ILE A 352 -1.47 -4.35 -16.69
C ILE A 352 -2.62 -4.72 -17.61
N GLY A 353 -3.56 -5.53 -17.11
CA GLY A 353 -4.68 -6.07 -17.89
C GLY A 353 -5.79 -5.08 -18.20
N ASN A 354 -5.93 -4.00 -17.43
CA ASN A 354 -7.09 -3.10 -17.46
C ASN A 354 -6.67 -1.62 -17.41
N ARG A 355 -7.62 -0.73 -17.14
CA ARG A 355 -7.41 0.72 -17.15
C ARG A 355 -6.45 1.18 -16.04
N LEU A 356 -5.52 2.05 -16.42
CA LEU A 356 -4.57 2.72 -15.53
C LEU A 356 -4.81 4.24 -15.55
N ASP A 357 -5.20 4.80 -14.40
CA ASP A 357 -5.37 6.24 -14.17
C ASP A 357 -4.24 6.76 -13.27
N LEU A 358 -3.42 7.69 -13.75
CA LEU A 358 -2.30 8.27 -13.01
C LEU A 358 -2.43 9.79 -12.88
N HIS A 359 -2.18 10.29 -11.67
CA HIS A 359 -1.92 11.70 -11.40
C HIS A 359 -0.53 11.79 -10.75
N LEU A 360 0.39 12.46 -11.43
CA LEU A 360 1.79 12.55 -11.06
C LEU A 360 2.16 14.04 -10.91
N ALA A 361 2.79 14.38 -9.79
CA ALA A 361 3.22 15.75 -9.50
C ALA A 361 4.57 15.75 -8.75
N ALA A 362 5.12 16.95 -8.57
CA ALA A 362 6.28 17.22 -7.73
C ALA A 362 7.51 16.33 -8.04
N GLY A 363 7.84 16.17 -9.32
CA GLY A 363 8.99 15.36 -9.74
C GLY A 363 8.81 13.84 -9.66
N ALA A 364 7.57 13.34 -9.53
CA ALA A 364 7.31 11.91 -9.60
C ALA A 364 7.77 11.29 -10.94
N GLU A 365 8.08 9.99 -10.92
CA GLU A 365 8.53 9.23 -12.08
C GLU A 365 7.58 8.07 -12.42
N ALA A 366 7.40 7.77 -13.71
CA ALA A 366 6.66 6.59 -14.17
C ALA A 366 7.39 5.83 -15.29
N ASP A 367 7.51 4.51 -15.18
CA ASP A 367 7.91 3.61 -16.28
C ASP A 367 6.84 2.53 -16.44
N LEU A 368 6.09 2.64 -17.54
CA LEU A 368 4.88 1.85 -17.80
C LEU A 368 5.10 0.99 -19.03
N ARG A 369 4.86 -0.32 -18.90
CA ARG A 369 5.09 -1.30 -19.95
C ARG A 369 3.92 -2.27 -20.07
N ASP A 370 3.67 -2.67 -21.30
CA ASP A 370 2.74 -3.77 -21.64
C ASP A 370 1.33 -3.60 -21.06
N LEU A 371 0.76 -2.41 -21.25
CA LEU A 371 -0.60 -2.08 -20.81
C LEU A 371 -1.62 -2.58 -21.85
N ARG A 372 -2.47 -3.54 -21.45
CA ARG A 372 -3.55 -4.07 -22.31
C ARG A 372 -4.76 -3.13 -22.36
N GLY A 373 -5.04 -2.43 -21.28
CA GLY A 373 -6.16 -1.50 -21.14
C GLY A 373 -5.86 -0.06 -21.58
N ASP A 374 -6.80 0.84 -21.27
CA ASP A 374 -6.66 2.28 -21.51
C ASP A 374 -5.74 2.94 -20.48
N LEU A 375 -5.01 3.98 -20.90
CA LEU A 375 -4.15 4.80 -20.04
C LEU A 375 -4.68 6.23 -19.99
N SER A 376 -4.89 6.76 -18.79
CA SER A 376 -5.13 8.18 -18.55
C SER A 376 -4.07 8.71 -17.60
N MET A 377 -3.35 9.75 -17.97
CA MET A 377 -2.25 10.28 -17.17
C MET A 377 -2.29 11.81 -17.13
N VAL A 378 -2.11 12.38 -15.94
CA VAL A 378 -1.92 13.81 -15.70
C VAL A 378 -0.56 14.00 -15.04
N MET A 379 0.27 14.88 -15.61
CA MET A 379 1.65 15.12 -15.18
C MET A 379 1.86 16.61 -14.95
N SER A 380 2.40 17.00 -13.79
CA SER A 380 2.77 18.39 -13.49
C SER A 380 4.10 18.50 -12.73
N ASP A 381 4.71 19.68 -12.74
CA ASP A 381 5.80 20.05 -11.84
C ASP A 381 7.06 19.16 -11.96
N GLY A 382 7.59 19.03 -13.18
CA GLY A 382 8.88 18.38 -13.43
C GLY A 382 8.85 16.85 -13.42
N VAL A 383 7.68 16.26 -13.67
CA VAL A 383 7.51 14.80 -13.75
C VAL A 383 8.19 14.23 -14.99
N TRP A 384 8.67 13.00 -14.88
CA TRP A 384 9.12 12.20 -16.04
C TRP A 384 8.27 10.94 -16.20
N ALA A 385 7.89 10.61 -17.43
CA ALA A 385 7.24 9.33 -17.72
C ALA A 385 7.77 8.67 -19.01
N GLY A 386 8.08 7.38 -18.90
CA GLY A 386 8.30 6.46 -20.02
C GLY A 386 7.11 5.52 -20.17
N VAL A 387 6.52 5.45 -21.37
CA VAL A 387 5.37 4.57 -21.67
C VAL A 387 5.67 3.75 -22.91
N LYS A 388 5.62 2.42 -22.77
CA LYS A 388 5.90 1.49 -23.84
C LYS A 388 4.80 0.45 -23.97
N HIS A 389 4.34 0.22 -25.19
CA HIS A 389 3.33 -0.78 -25.53
C HIS A 389 2.00 -0.58 -24.78
N VAL A 390 1.09 0.19 -25.40
CA VAL A 390 -0.29 0.35 -24.89
C VAL A 390 -1.28 -0.09 -25.95
N ALA A 391 -2.03 -1.15 -25.64
CA ALA A 391 -3.02 -1.73 -26.54
C ALA A 391 -4.39 -1.03 -26.47
N GLY A 392 -4.66 -0.25 -25.41
CA GLY A 392 -5.84 0.60 -25.28
C GLY A 392 -5.64 2.01 -25.84
N HIS A 393 -6.55 2.92 -25.48
CA HIS A 393 -6.44 4.34 -25.80
C HIS A 393 -5.59 5.06 -24.74
N THR A 394 -4.69 5.94 -25.18
CA THR A 394 -3.85 6.74 -24.29
C THR A 394 -4.30 8.19 -24.30
N ARG A 395 -4.63 8.75 -23.13
CA ARG A 395 -4.89 10.18 -22.92
C ARG A 395 -3.91 10.75 -21.93
N ILE A 396 -3.18 11.79 -22.33
CA ILE A 396 -2.17 12.42 -21.47
C ILE A 396 -2.40 13.93 -21.43
N HIS A 397 -2.45 14.47 -20.22
CA HIS A 397 -2.31 15.90 -19.96
C HIS A 397 -0.96 16.15 -19.29
N LEU A 398 -0.20 17.08 -19.85
CA LEU A 398 1.17 17.36 -19.43
C LEU A 398 1.32 18.85 -19.19
N ASP A 399 1.84 19.22 -18.02
CA ASP A 399 2.31 20.56 -17.68
C ASP A 399 3.76 20.48 -17.18
N THR A 400 4.68 21.25 -17.76
CA THR A 400 6.08 21.37 -17.31
C THR A 400 6.78 20.05 -16.98
N SER A 401 6.67 19.06 -17.88
CA SER A 401 7.14 17.68 -17.65
C SER A 401 7.72 17.03 -18.92
N ASP A 402 8.38 15.89 -18.76
CA ASP A 402 9.03 15.14 -19.84
C ASP A 402 8.34 13.79 -20.09
N LEU A 403 8.13 13.45 -21.36
CA LEU A 403 7.37 12.26 -21.77
C LEU A 403 8.05 11.52 -22.93
N GLU A 404 8.33 10.23 -22.71
CA GLU A 404 8.78 9.29 -23.73
C GLU A 404 7.71 8.22 -23.99
N ILE A 405 7.26 8.08 -25.24
CA ILE A 405 6.22 7.11 -25.62
C ILE A 405 6.62 6.24 -26.81
N THR A 406 6.35 4.94 -26.74
CA THR A 406 6.62 4.00 -27.85
C THR A 406 5.52 2.94 -27.99
N ASP A 407 5.17 2.59 -29.24
CA ASP A 407 4.19 1.55 -29.61
C ASP A 407 2.81 1.73 -28.92
N LEU A 408 2.16 2.84 -29.23
CA LEU A 408 0.80 3.11 -28.76
C LEU A 408 -0.22 2.81 -29.85
N LYS A 409 -1.36 2.21 -29.48
CA LYS A 409 -2.50 2.09 -30.40
C LYS A 409 -3.11 3.44 -30.77
N SER A 410 -3.32 4.32 -29.79
CA SER A 410 -3.79 5.68 -30.04
C SER A 410 -3.35 6.65 -28.95
N LEU A 411 -3.17 7.92 -29.33
CA LEU A 411 -2.76 9.00 -28.44
C LEU A 411 -3.64 10.25 -28.60
N GLU A 412 -4.16 10.72 -27.47
CA GLU A 412 -4.71 12.05 -27.23
C GLU A 412 -3.77 12.79 -26.25
N LEU A 413 -3.15 13.89 -26.68
CA LEU A 413 -2.15 14.62 -25.90
C LEU A 413 -2.52 16.11 -25.82
N ASN A 414 -2.47 16.65 -24.61
CA ASN A 414 -2.50 18.10 -24.34
C ASN A 414 -1.31 18.47 -23.48
N ALA A 415 -0.33 19.16 -24.07
CA ALA A 415 0.93 19.52 -23.41
C ALA A 415 1.12 21.04 -23.29
N ARG A 416 1.60 21.49 -22.13
CA ARG A 416 2.05 22.84 -21.85
C ARG A 416 3.46 22.80 -21.26
N GLY A 417 4.44 23.44 -21.92
CA GLY A 417 5.78 23.59 -21.37
C GLY A 417 6.61 22.31 -21.18
N GLY A 418 6.54 21.30 -22.06
CA GLY A 418 7.25 20.03 -21.88
C GLY A 418 8.10 19.54 -23.05
N ASN A 419 8.88 18.47 -22.84
CA ASN A 419 9.57 17.75 -23.92
C ASN A 419 8.91 16.39 -24.14
N ILE A 420 8.46 16.15 -25.38
CA ILE A 420 7.77 14.93 -25.76
C ILE A 420 8.52 14.24 -26.89
N THR A 421 8.91 12.99 -26.66
CA THR A 421 9.49 12.10 -27.67
C THR A 421 8.60 10.88 -27.87
N GLY A 422 8.23 10.59 -29.12
CA GLY A 422 7.30 9.52 -29.45
C GLY A 422 7.73 8.69 -30.66
N ALA A 423 7.50 7.38 -30.60
CA ALA A 423 7.72 6.48 -31.72
C ALA A 423 6.59 5.45 -31.87
N GLU A 424 6.37 4.98 -33.10
CA GLU A 424 5.46 3.86 -33.42
C GLU A 424 4.00 4.07 -32.98
N ILE A 425 3.54 5.31 -32.94
CA ILE A 425 2.18 5.65 -32.55
C ILE A 425 1.22 5.41 -33.71
N ARG A 426 0.34 4.40 -33.60
CA ARG A 426 -0.52 3.96 -34.72
C ARG A 426 -1.58 4.98 -35.11
N ASN A 427 -2.10 5.74 -34.15
CA ASN A 427 -3.12 6.74 -34.38
C ASN A 427 -2.92 7.97 -33.49
N LEU A 428 -2.82 9.16 -34.10
CA LEU A 428 -2.81 10.43 -33.36
C LEU A 428 -4.21 11.04 -33.47
N THR A 429 -5.03 10.86 -32.44
CA THR A 429 -6.42 11.34 -32.45
C THR A 429 -6.49 12.86 -32.28
N SER A 430 -5.68 13.41 -31.38
CA SER A 430 -5.52 14.85 -31.18
C SER A 430 -4.23 15.10 -30.42
N VAL A 431 -3.38 15.99 -30.93
CA VAL A 431 -2.17 16.44 -30.22
C VAL A 431 -2.18 17.96 -30.20
N GLU A 432 -2.32 18.54 -29.02
CA GLU A 432 -2.21 19.98 -28.81
C GLU A 432 -1.00 20.26 -27.92
N THR A 433 -0.17 21.21 -28.35
CA THR A 433 1.01 21.63 -27.61
C THR A 433 1.07 23.15 -27.51
N ILE A 434 1.46 23.64 -26.33
CA ILE A 434 1.68 25.05 -26.02
C ILE A 434 3.08 25.17 -25.43
N ASP A 435 3.91 26.03 -26.01
CA ASP A 435 5.30 26.28 -25.57
C ASP A 435 6.11 24.99 -25.28
N SER A 436 5.93 23.96 -26.11
CA SER A 436 6.52 22.62 -25.90
C SER A 436 7.37 22.16 -27.08
N THR A 437 8.23 21.16 -26.84
CA THR A 437 9.02 20.49 -27.88
C THR A 437 8.46 19.09 -28.16
N LEU A 438 8.17 18.79 -29.42
CA LEU A 438 7.58 17.53 -29.86
C LEU A 438 8.46 16.84 -30.91
N ARG A 439 8.84 15.59 -30.70
CA ARG A 439 9.53 14.75 -31.70
C ARG A 439 8.80 13.43 -31.85
N ILE A 440 8.15 13.20 -33.00
CA ILE A 440 7.36 11.99 -33.24
C ILE A 440 7.81 11.26 -34.50
N THR A 441 7.94 9.94 -34.40
CA THR A 441 8.02 9.03 -35.56
C THR A 441 6.74 8.21 -35.66
N LEU A 442 5.99 8.38 -36.76
CA LEU A 442 4.78 7.60 -37.01
C LEU A 442 5.08 6.32 -37.79
N PRO A 443 4.29 5.24 -37.64
CA PRO A 443 4.48 4.00 -38.38
C PRO A 443 4.01 4.14 -39.84
N SER A 444 4.43 3.20 -40.69
CA SER A 444 4.08 3.13 -42.12
C SER A 444 2.61 2.83 -42.44
N LYS A 445 1.67 3.01 -41.50
CA LYS A 445 0.25 2.65 -41.69
C LYS A 445 -0.59 3.88 -42.06
N ALA A 446 -1.53 3.68 -42.97
CA ALA A 446 -2.49 4.72 -43.36
C ALA A 446 -3.29 5.23 -42.15
N GLY A 447 -3.38 6.54 -42.00
CA GLY A 447 -4.05 7.19 -40.88
C GLY A 447 -4.29 8.67 -41.15
N LYS A 448 -5.23 9.25 -40.40
CA LYS A 448 -5.42 10.70 -40.31
C LYS A 448 -4.91 11.12 -38.94
N HIS A 449 -3.96 12.05 -38.94
CA HIS A 449 -3.33 12.57 -37.74
C HIS A 449 -3.61 14.07 -37.65
N GLU A 450 -3.91 14.56 -36.45
CA GLU A 450 -4.17 15.98 -36.19
C GLU A 450 -3.23 16.51 -35.11
N ILE A 451 -2.59 17.65 -35.41
CA ILE A 451 -1.67 18.33 -34.51
C ILE A 451 -1.95 19.84 -34.51
N VAL A 452 -1.94 20.42 -33.33
CA VAL A 452 -2.11 21.85 -33.08
C VAL A 452 -0.91 22.34 -32.27
N LEU A 453 -0.17 23.29 -32.83
CA LEU A 453 1.02 23.87 -32.21
C LEU A 453 0.75 25.35 -31.89
N LYS A 454 0.87 25.72 -30.62
CA LYS A 454 0.59 27.07 -30.13
C LYS A 454 1.79 27.70 -29.44
N GLY A 455 1.77 29.02 -29.32
CA GLY A 455 2.84 29.79 -28.69
C GLY A 455 4.19 29.53 -29.37
N THR A 456 5.24 29.24 -28.61
CA THR A 456 6.59 28.97 -29.13
C THR A 456 6.87 27.48 -29.36
N SER A 457 5.83 26.66 -29.58
CA SER A 457 6.01 25.21 -29.73
C SER A 457 6.84 24.84 -30.95
N THR A 458 7.64 23.78 -30.82
CA THR A 458 8.44 23.22 -31.91
C THR A 458 8.09 21.76 -32.10
N ALA A 459 7.94 21.31 -33.35
CA ALA A 459 7.62 19.93 -33.66
C ALA A 459 8.46 19.38 -34.82
N SER A 460 8.96 18.15 -34.68
CA SER A 460 9.63 17.38 -35.73
C SER A 460 8.92 16.03 -35.91
N ILE A 461 8.40 15.78 -37.11
CA ILE A 461 7.61 14.59 -37.43
C ILE A 461 8.23 13.81 -38.57
N ARG A 462 8.49 12.53 -38.32
CA ARG A 462 8.99 11.59 -39.33
C ARG A 462 7.88 10.64 -39.79
N LEU A 463 7.70 10.57 -41.11
CA LEU A 463 6.70 9.76 -41.80
C LEU A 463 7.44 8.79 -42.76
N PRO A 464 7.49 7.48 -42.47
CA PRO A 464 8.24 6.51 -43.27
C PRO A 464 7.47 6.01 -44.51
N THR A 465 6.49 6.76 -45.01
CA THR A 465 5.65 6.42 -46.17
C THR A 465 5.23 7.68 -46.94
N PRO A 466 4.74 7.53 -48.18
CA PRO A 466 4.11 8.63 -48.90
C PRO A 466 3.04 9.32 -48.05
N CYS A 467 3.12 10.64 -48.00
CA CYS A 467 2.36 11.46 -47.07
C CYS A 467 1.77 12.72 -47.71
N ARG A 468 0.66 13.19 -47.15
CA ARG A 468 0.07 14.49 -47.44
C ARG A 468 -0.01 15.30 -46.16
N VAL A 469 0.52 16.52 -46.20
CA VAL A 469 0.43 17.51 -45.12
C VAL A 469 -0.60 18.55 -45.52
N ILE A 470 -1.61 18.75 -44.68
CA ILE A 470 -2.59 19.85 -44.79
C ILE A 470 -2.28 20.83 -43.67
N ALA A 471 -1.73 21.98 -44.02
CA ALA A 471 -1.34 23.00 -43.05
C ALA A 471 -2.33 24.17 -43.05
N LYS A 472 -2.69 24.62 -41.84
CA LYS A 472 -3.39 25.87 -41.58
C LYS A 472 -2.45 26.78 -40.78
N MET A 473 -2.18 27.96 -41.31
CA MET A 473 -1.24 28.93 -40.75
C MET A 473 -1.91 30.31 -40.65
N PRO A 474 -1.42 31.22 -39.79
CA PRO A 474 -1.91 32.59 -39.74
C PRO A 474 -1.54 33.36 -41.02
N ASP A 475 -2.37 34.37 -41.36
CA ASP A 475 -2.23 35.20 -42.58
C ASP A 475 -0.90 35.97 -42.66
N ILE A 476 -0.21 36.12 -41.52
CA ILE A 476 1.08 36.81 -41.38
C ILE A 476 2.13 35.74 -41.07
N THR A 477 2.66 35.07 -42.09
CA THR A 477 3.62 33.98 -41.93
C THR A 477 4.98 34.35 -42.53
N ASP A 478 6.02 34.40 -41.69
CA ASP A 478 7.40 34.30 -42.17
C ASP A 478 7.66 32.85 -42.63
N GLY A 479 8.25 32.68 -43.81
CA GLY A 479 8.36 31.38 -44.51
C GLY A 479 9.17 30.27 -43.81
N ASN A 480 9.62 30.46 -42.56
CA ASN A 480 10.43 29.51 -41.81
C ASN A 480 9.63 28.63 -40.81
N GLN A 481 8.33 28.89 -40.62
CA GLN A 481 7.51 28.18 -39.62
C GLN A 481 7.17 26.74 -40.02
N LEU A 482 7.13 26.44 -41.32
CA LEU A 482 6.75 25.11 -41.83
C LEU A 482 7.78 24.62 -42.85
N ARG A 483 8.42 23.49 -42.55
CA ARG A 483 9.35 22.81 -43.47
C ARG A 483 8.84 21.42 -43.76
N VAL A 484 8.48 21.16 -45.01
CA VAL A 484 7.97 19.85 -45.45
C VAL A 484 8.86 19.28 -46.53
N SER A 485 9.34 18.06 -46.32
CA SER A 485 10.19 17.32 -47.26
C SER A 485 9.59 15.93 -47.48
N GLY A 486 9.61 15.43 -48.73
CA GLY A 486 9.11 14.08 -49.05
C GLY A 486 7.59 13.88 -48.86
N CYS A 487 6.79 14.94 -48.70
CA CYS A 487 5.33 14.84 -48.64
C CYS A 487 4.68 15.82 -49.63
N LEU A 488 3.43 15.54 -50.03
CA LEU A 488 2.58 16.49 -50.71
C LEU A 488 2.05 17.55 -49.73
N LEU A 489 2.36 18.81 -49.94
CA LEU A 489 1.87 19.93 -49.12
C LEU A 489 0.64 20.60 -49.75
N ASP A 490 -0.39 20.82 -48.92
CA ASP A 490 -1.61 21.55 -49.26
C ASP A 490 -1.92 22.59 -48.17
N PHE A 491 -2.23 23.81 -48.59
CA PHE A 491 -2.60 24.91 -47.69
C PHE A 491 -4.12 25.05 -47.67
N ASP A 492 -4.69 25.07 -46.46
CA ASP A 492 -6.13 25.25 -46.18
C ASP A 492 -7.07 24.23 -46.85
N GLY A 493 -6.54 23.09 -47.29
CA GLY A 493 -7.33 22.04 -47.94
C GLY A 493 -7.93 22.46 -49.29
N THR A 494 -7.40 23.52 -49.90
CA THR A 494 -7.93 24.14 -51.12
C THR A 494 -7.77 23.25 -52.35
N ARG A 495 -6.81 22.31 -52.35
CA ARG A 495 -6.60 21.37 -53.46
C ARG A 495 -7.36 20.06 -53.24
N LYS A 496 -8.52 19.92 -53.90
CA LYS A 496 -9.17 18.62 -54.18
C LYS A 496 -8.38 17.82 -55.22
N ARG A 497 -7.10 17.54 -55.01
CA ARG A 497 -6.38 16.54 -55.81
C ARG A 497 -6.68 15.16 -55.22
N GLY A 498 -7.12 14.23 -56.06
CA GLY A 498 -7.33 12.83 -55.66
C GLY A 498 -6.01 12.27 -55.12
N MET A 499 -6.04 11.68 -53.92
CA MET A 499 -4.91 10.93 -53.39
C MET A 499 -4.61 9.79 -54.36
N HIS A 500 -3.47 9.88 -55.04
CA HIS A 500 -2.97 8.74 -55.78
C HIS A 500 -2.46 7.74 -54.74
N ARG A 501 -2.90 6.49 -54.85
CA ARG A 501 -2.37 5.42 -54.00
C ARG A 501 -0.86 5.34 -54.22
N GLY A 502 -0.11 5.02 -53.16
CA GLY A 502 1.33 4.77 -53.27
C GLY A 502 1.63 3.65 -54.27
N ILE A 503 2.91 3.47 -54.59
CA ILE A 503 3.39 2.40 -55.50
C ILE A 503 2.97 1.00 -54.99
N ASP A 504 2.80 0.88 -53.67
CA ASP A 504 2.30 -0.26 -52.91
C ASP A 504 0.76 -0.38 -52.83
N GLY A 505 0.02 0.55 -53.44
CA GLY A 505 -1.44 0.59 -53.43
C GLY A 505 -2.06 1.12 -52.13
N GLN A 506 -1.25 1.56 -51.15
CA GLN A 506 -1.77 2.07 -49.88
C GLN A 506 -2.24 3.53 -49.97
N VAL A 507 -3.18 3.89 -49.09
CA VAL A 507 -3.64 5.27 -48.94
C VAL A 507 -2.53 6.05 -48.21
N PRO A 508 -2.09 7.22 -48.72
CA PRO A 508 -1.03 8.00 -48.08
C PRO A 508 -1.45 8.45 -46.66
N ILE A 509 -0.48 8.60 -45.77
CA ILE A 509 -0.72 9.18 -44.45
C ILE A 509 -1.16 10.63 -44.62
N GLN A 510 -2.22 11.05 -43.92
CA GLN A 510 -2.66 12.44 -43.91
C GLN A 510 -2.34 13.06 -42.54
N LEU A 511 -1.51 14.10 -42.54
CA LEU A 511 -1.24 14.94 -41.38
C LEU A 511 -1.95 16.28 -41.55
N LYS A 512 -2.85 16.62 -40.63
CA LYS A 512 -3.46 17.94 -40.50
C LYS A 512 -2.73 18.71 -39.40
N ALA A 513 -2.13 19.85 -39.75
CA ALA A 513 -1.38 20.68 -38.83
C ALA A 513 -1.99 22.08 -38.75
N THR A 514 -2.22 22.58 -37.54
CA THR A 514 -2.59 23.98 -37.27
C THR A 514 -1.47 24.63 -36.45
N LEU A 515 -0.94 25.75 -36.94
CA LEU A 515 0.17 26.46 -36.31
C LEU A 515 -0.26 27.87 -35.91
N ASP A 516 0.20 28.34 -34.75
CA ASP A 516 0.18 29.75 -34.34
C ASP A 516 1.40 30.52 -34.90
N GLU A 517 1.41 31.84 -34.74
CA GLU A 517 2.40 32.79 -35.28
C GLU A 517 3.87 32.47 -34.92
N PHE A 518 4.14 31.85 -33.77
CA PHE A 518 5.51 31.55 -33.33
C PHE A 518 5.84 30.05 -33.30
N ALA A 519 4.89 29.21 -33.74
CA ALA A 519 5.08 27.78 -33.74
C ALA A 519 5.91 27.33 -34.96
N THR A 520 6.71 26.27 -34.79
CA THR A 520 7.52 25.70 -35.86
C THR A 520 7.25 24.21 -36.06
N LEU A 521 7.17 23.77 -37.31
CA LEU A 521 6.92 22.38 -37.69
C LEU A 521 7.87 21.92 -38.81
N GLU A 522 8.61 20.85 -38.56
CA GLU A 522 9.39 20.13 -39.55
C GLU A 522 8.76 18.75 -39.81
N VAL A 523 8.47 18.45 -41.08
CA VAL A 523 7.92 17.15 -41.52
C VAL A 523 8.85 16.50 -42.54
N HIS A 524 9.24 15.27 -42.25
CA HIS A 524 10.13 14.46 -43.08
C HIS A 524 9.42 13.18 -43.53
N GLY A 525 9.03 13.13 -44.81
CA GLY A 525 8.37 12.02 -45.48
C GLY A 525 9.25 11.21 -46.41
N LEU A 526 8.69 10.14 -46.98
CA LEU A 526 9.23 9.47 -48.17
C LEU A 526 8.49 9.93 -49.43
N PRO A 527 9.21 10.28 -50.51
CA PRO A 527 8.67 10.89 -51.72
C PRO A 527 7.63 10.05 -52.47
#